data_AF-A0A562ZK89-F1
#
_entry.id   AF-A0A562ZK89-F1
#
_cell.length_a   1.000
_cell.length_b   1.000
_cell.length_c   1.000
_cell.angle_alpha   90.00
_cell.angle_beta   90.00
_cell.angle_gamma   90.00
#
_symmetry.space_group_name_H-M   'P 1'
#
loop_
_entity.id
_entity.type
_entity.pdbx_description
1 polymer ?
#
loop_
_entity_poly.entity_id
_entity_poly.type
_entity_poly.pdbx_seq_one_letter_code
_entity_poly.pdbx_strand_id
1 'polypeptide(L)'
;MMQSLLAPAHKLLGHIHFTAAFGIVCVLAVLPAAVALGARDLLGPQELFIAVAALCALALYALAALRTFASADISAIVRIIDRLASGELIGSVQPAAAATGDGTRLWASVTRMNTTLSAIVKQVRASVETVVAGSDSIAEGNTLLSERTQQQAAALEETASGIDQLAAGARRNAENCERARQLASESSEVAAQSAERMGQAAQTMQAIDASARRVAEVLATVEGIAFQTNILALNAAVEAAHAGHRGNGFAVVAAEVRELARRCAEAAQEIKSLNEVAAGHVEAGQKLVGAAQEAATRAAGNASEVVSVLGTIALSTREQSVALQEVSLAVAQVDTATQQNAALVEEAATSAEAFREEARQLSEVVGRFKTDRNDDRGRVIALVKNAVEHVRRRGVRGACSDFNDARGDFVRGEDYVFALAGDGMQLAYAPDPSIVGRNNVDQPDAAGKIVGREILQVAHGDGFGWVDYLFANPRTGRIEPKSVYVEAVEGIIVGCGIYRNDGVGDVVQPARRPQPVRSAPARLARA
;
A
#
# COMPACT_ATOMS: atom_id res chain seq x y z
N MET A 1 -15.95 -59.80 -38.65
CA MET A 1 -16.57 -60.42 -39.85
C MET A 1 -17.82 -59.67 -40.33
N MET A 2 -18.81 -59.38 -39.46
CA MET A 2 -20.07 -58.70 -39.83
C MET A 2 -19.91 -57.26 -40.37
N GLN A 3 -18.96 -56.47 -39.83
CA GLN A 3 -18.69 -55.10 -40.33
C GLN A 3 -18.10 -55.08 -41.76
N SER A 4 -17.26 -56.06 -42.12
CA SER A 4 -16.69 -56.16 -43.47
C SER A 4 -17.75 -56.54 -44.52
N LEU A 5 -18.82 -57.22 -44.09
CA LEU A 5 -19.92 -57.64 -44.95
C LEU A 5 -20.89 -56.49 -45.23
N LEU A 6 -21.07 -55.57 -44.27
CA LEU A 6 -21.96 -54.40 -44.37
C LEU A 6 -21.27 -53.14 -44.93
N ALA A 7 -19.94 -53.13 -45.04
CA ALA A 7 -19.15 -51.99 -45.53
C ALA A 7 -19.64 -51.36 -46.85
N PRO A 8 -20.00 -52.13 -47.91
CA PRO A 8 -20.51 -51.52 -49.15
C PRO A 8 -21.87 -50.86 -48.94
N ALA A 9 -22.73 -51.41 -48.07
CA ALA A 9 -24.01 -50.78 -47.73
C ALA A 9 -23.81 -49.52 -46.88
N HIS A 10 -22.88 -49.53 -45.92
CA HIS A 10 -22.54 -48.33 -45.14
C HIS A 10 -22.00 -47.21 -46.02
N LYS A 11 -21.18 -47.52 -47.03
CA LYS A 11 -20.69 -46.53 -47.99
C LYS A 11 -21.82 -45.92 -48.82
N LEU A 12 -22.81 -46.72 -49.24
CA LEU A 12 -23.98 -46.24 -49.98
C LEU A 12 -24.91 -45.40 -49.08
N LEU A 13 -25.18 -45.87 -47.86
CA LEU A 13 -25.97 -45.16 -46.85
C LEU A 13 -25.34 -43.81 -46.49
N GLY A 14 -24.01 -43.73 -46.51
CA GLY A 14 -23.25 -42.49 -46.32
C GLY A 14 -23.35 -41.46 -47.46
N HIS A 15 -24.18 -41.67 -48.49
CA HIS A 15 -24.44 -40.68 -49.55
C HIS A 15 -25.91 -40.26 -49.67
N ILE A 16 -26.79 -40.82 -48.84
CA ILE A 16 -28.24 -40.56 -48.89
C ILE A 16 -28.79 -40.11 -47.53
N HIS A 17 -29.89 -39.35 -47.54
CA HIS A 17 -30.57 -38.95 -46.31
C HIS A 17 -31.16 -40.17 -45.60
N PHE A 18 -31.18 -40.15 -44.26
CA PHE A 18 -31.74 -41.24 -43.45
C PHE A 18 -33.19 -41.57 -43.83
N THR A 19 -34.01 -40.55 -44.11
CA THR A 19 -35.41 -40.72 -44.55
C THR A 19 -35.51 -41.44 -45.90
N ALA A 20 -34.62 -41.14 -46.84
CA ALA A 20 -34.54 -41.82 -48.13
C ALA A 20 -34.04 -43.26 -47.98
N ALA A 21 -33.02 -43.49 -47.14
CA ALA A 21 -32.52 -44.83 -46.82
C ALA A 21 -33.60 -45.69 -46.17
N PHE A 22 -34.34 -45.13 -45.20
CA PHE A 22 -35.47 -45.79 -44.56
C PHE A 22 -36.59 -46.11 -45.56
N GLY A 23 -36.90 -45.19 -46.47
CA GLY A 23 -37.84 -45.43 -47.57
C GLY A 23 -37.42 -46.59 -48.47
N ILE A 24 -36.14 -46.65 -48.86
CA ILE A 24 -35.58 -47.75 -49.67
C ILE A 24 -35.69 -49.08 -48.93
N VAL A 25 -35.37 -49.12 -47.63
CA VAL A 25 -35.50 -50.35 -46.81
C VAL A 25 -36.96 -50.78 -46.69
N CYS A 26 -37.91 -49.84 -46.53
CA CYS A 26 -39.35 -50.16 -46.51
C CYS A 26 -39.82 -50.76 -47.84
N VAL A 27 -39.38 -50.20 -48.97
CA VAL A 27 -39.71 -50.73 -50.30
C VAL A 27 -39.11 -52.13 -50.50
N LEU A 28 -37.84 -52.32 -50.12
CA LEU A 28 -37.17 -53.63 -50.18
C LEU A 28 -37.83 -54.67 -49.27
N ALA A 29 -38.42 -54.27 -48.15
CA ALA A 29 -39.12 -55.17 -47.24
C ALA A 29 -40.47 -55.67 -47.80
N VAL A 30 -41.13 -54.88 -48.64
CA VAL A 30 -42.43 -55.23 -49.25
C VAL A 30 -42.26 -55.92 -50.61
N LEU A 31 -41.15 -55.69 -51.31
CA LEU A 31 -40.84 -56.27 -52.62
C LEU A 31 -40.98 -57.81 -52.71
N PRO A 32 -40.52 -58.61 -51.73
CA PRO A 32 -40.66 -60.07 -51.78
C PRO A 32 -42.13 -60.51 -51.85
N ALA A 33 -43.01 -59.84 -51.08
CA ALA A 33 -44.44 -60.14 -51.08
C ALA A 33 -45.10 -59.72 -52.39
N ALA A 34 -44.73 -58.57 -52.94
CA ALA A 34 -45.22 -58.10 -54.24
C ALA A 34 -44.83 -59.06 -55.38
N VAL A 35 -43.58 -59.55 -55.39
CA VAL A 35 -43.09 -60.52 -56.38
C VAL A 35 -43.75 -61.88 -56.20
N ALA A 36 -43.94 -62.35 -54.96
CA ALA A 36 -44.64 -63.61 -54.68
C ALA A 36 -46.10 -63.61 -55.19
N LEU A 37 -46.78 -62.47 -55.12
CA LEU A 37 -48.17 -62.32 -55.58
C LEU A 37 -48.28 -62.05 -57.09
N GLY A 38 -47.41 -61.20 -57.64
CA GLY A 38 -47.52 -60.71 -59.03
C GLY A 38 -46.80 -61.55 -60.09
N ALA A 39 -45.77 -62.32 -59.71
CA ALA A 39 -44.99 -63.14 -60.65
C ALA A 39 -45.35 -64.62 -60.61
N ARG A 40 -46.43 -64.98 -59.90
CA ARG A 40 -46.87 -66.37 -59.69
C ARG A 40 -47.23 -67.08 -61.01
N ASP A 41 -47.74 -66.32 -61.98
CA ASP A 41 -48.14 -66.84 -63.29
C ASP A 41 -47.02 -66.70 -64.35
N LEU A 42 -45.89 -66.07 -64.00
CA LEU A 42 -44.80 -65.73 -64.92
C LEU A 42 -43.52 -66.56 -64.72
N LEU A 43 -43.30 -67.07 -63.50
CA LEU A 43 -42.09 -67.81 -63.10
C LEU A 43 -42.42 -69.22 -62.63
N GLY A 44 -41.50 -70.16 -62.83
CA GLY A 44 -41.63 -71.51 -62.26
C GLY A 44 -41.60 -71.48 -60.72
N PRO A 45 -42.17 -72.48 -60.01
CA PRO A 45 -42.21 -72.49 -58.54
C PRO A 45 -40.83 -72.37 -57.87
N GLN A 46 -39.80 -72.97 -58.50
CA GLN A 46 -38.42 -72.92 -58.02
C GLN A 46 -37.78 -71.54 -58.26
N GLU A 47 -38.02 -70.94 -59.42
CA GLU A 47 -37.51 -69.60 -59.76
C GLU A 47 -38.14 -68.52 -58.88
N LEU A 48 -39.46 -68.63 -58.62
CA LEU A 48 -40.19 -67.75 -57.71
C LEU A 48 -39.65 -67.85 -56.27
N PHE A 49 -39.37 -69.08 -55.79
CA PHE A 49 -38.81 -69.29 -54.46
C PHE A 49 -37.41 -68.66 -54.32
N ILE A 50 -36.53 -68.87 -55.30
CA ILE A 50 -35.17 -68.29 -55.30
C ILE A 50 -35.26 -66.76 -55.35
N ALA A 51 -36.14 -66.19 -56.18
CA ALA A 51 -36.32 -64.74 -56.27
C ALA A 51 -36.81 -64.13 -54.96
N VAL A 52 -37.84 -64.73 -54.32
CA VAL A 52 -38.36 -64.26 -53.03
C VAL A 52 -37.30 -64.40 -51.92
N ALA A 53 -36.58 -65.52 -51.86
CA ALA A 53 -35.52 -65.73 -50.87
C ALA A 53 -34.37 -64.73 -51.03
N ALA A 54 -33.94 -64.45 -52.27
CA ALA A 54 -32.91 -63.45 -52.55
C ALA A 54 -33.36 -62.02 -52.16
N LEU A 55 -34.62 -61.67 -52.41
CA LEU A 55 -35.18 -60.37 -52.02
C LEU A 55 -35.32 -60.24 -50.50
N CYS A 56 -35.74 -61.31 -49.80
CA CYS A 56 -35.77 -61.34 -48.33
C CYS A 56 -34.36 -61.19 -47.73
N ALA A 57 -33.35 -61.87 -48.30
CA ALA A 57 -31.96 -61.73 -47.86
C ALA A 57 -31.43 -60.31 -48.10
N LEU A 58 -31.77 -59.68 -49.23
CA LEU A 58 -31.41 -58.30 -49.54
C LEU A 58 -32.09 -57.30 -48.58
N ALA A 59 -33.38 -57.51 -48.27
CA ALA A 59 -34.12 -56.70 -47.31
C ALA A 59 -33.54 -56.81 -45.89
N LEU A 60 -33.22 -58.02 -45.43
CA LEU A 60 -32.56 -58.26 -44.14
C LEU A 60 -31.16 -57.63 -44.09
N TYR A 61 -30.39 -57.74 -45.17
CA TYR A 61 -29.08 -57.10 -45.28
C TYR A 61 -29.19 -55.57 -45.22
N ALA A 62 -30.13 -54.97 -45.97
CA ALA A 62 -30.36 -53.53 -45.96
C ALA A 62 -30.87 -53.02 -44.60
N LEU A 63 -31.74 -53.77 -43.93
CA LEU A 63 -32.23 -53.45 -42.58
C LEU A 63 -31.11 -53.55 -41.53
N ALA A 64 -30.29 -54.60 -41.58
CA ALA A 64 -29.13 -54.77 -40.71
C ALA A 64 -28.09 -53.66 -40.94
N ALA A 65 -27.84 -53.27 -42.21
CA ALA A 65 -26.96 -52.16 -42.56
C ALA A 65 -27.48 -50.83 -42.02
N LEU A 66 -28.78 -50.52 -42.18
CA LEU A 66 -29.39 -49.29 -41.69
C LEU A 66 -29.37 -49.21 -40.15
N ARG A 67 -29.71 -50.30 -39.47
CA ARG A 67 -29.69 -50.37 -37.99
C ARG A 67 -28.28 -50.15 -37.45
N THR A 68 -27.29 -50.88 -37.97
CA THR A 68 -25.90 -50.79 -37.51
C THR A 68 -25.32 -49.40 -37.76
N PHE A 69 -25.60 -48.83 -38.94
CA PHE A 69 -25.20 -47.47 -39.31
C PHE A 69 -25.78 -46.41 -38.36
N ALA A 70 -27.10 -46.42 -38.13
CA ALA A 70 -27.75 -45.45 -37.25
C ALA A 70 -27.33 -45.61 -35.77
N SER A 71 -27.19 -46.86 -35.30
CA SER A 71 -26.79 -47.14 -33.91
C SER A 71 -25.36 -46.70 -33.58
N ALA A 72 -24.44 -46.80 -34.54
CA ALA A 72 -23.05 -46.41 -34.34
C ALA A 72 -22.89 -44.88 -34.18
N ASP A 73 -23.61 -44.12 -35.01
CA ASP A 73 -23.55 -42.65 -35.02
C ASP A 73 -24.21 -42.06 -33.76
N ILE A 74 -25.40 -42.55 -33.38
CA ILE A 74 -26.08 -42.14 -32.15
C ILE A 74 -25.26 -42.50 -30.91
N SER A 75 -24.69 -43.70 -30.85
CA SER A 75 -23.87 -44.11 -29.69
C SER A 75 -22.62 -43.24 -29.53
N ALA A 76 -22.03 -42.76 -30.62
CA ALA A 76 -20.90 -41.83 -30.57
C ALA A 76 -21.31 -40.47 -30.00
N ILE A 77 -22.46 -39.95 -30.43
CA ILE A 77 -23.01 -38.69 -29.94
C ILE A 77 -23.38 -38.80 -28.45
N VAL A 78 -24.04 -39.89 -28.04
CA VAL A 78 -24.37 -40.15 -26.62
C VAL A 78 -23.11 -40.17 -25.76
N ARG A 79 -22.04 -40.87 -26.19
CA ARG A 79 -20.76 -40.86 -25.47
C ARG A 79 -20.18 -39.45 -25.30
N ILE A 80 -20.30 -38.59 -26.31
CA ILE A 80 -19.83 -37.21 -26.20
C ILE A 80 -20.70 -36.41 -25.24
N ILE A 81 -22.02 -36.59 -25.28
CA ILE A 81 -22.94 -35.92 -24.35
C ILE A 81 -22.68 -36.37 -22.91
N ASP A 82 -22.47 -37.67 -22.66
CA ASP A 82 -22.12 -38.20 -21.33
C ASP A 82 -20.79 -37.62 -20.81
N ARG A 83 -19.82 -37.44 -21.71
CA ARG A 83 -18.56 -36.77 -21.41
C ARG A 83 -18.74 -35.28 -21.09
N LEU A 84 -19.57 -34.57 -21.86
CA LEU A 84 -19.93 -33.18 -21.57
C LEU A 84 -20.67 -33.06 -20.22
N ALA A 85 -21.60 -33.96 -19.93
CA ALA A 85 -22.37 -34.00 -18.69
C ALA A 85 -21.51 -34.32 -17.46
N SER A 86 -20.43 -35.08 -17.64
CA SER A 86 -19.44 -35.35 -16.60
C SER A 86 -18.37 -34.25 -16.47
N GLY A 87 -18.52 -33.14 -17.20
CA GLY A 87 -17.62 -31.99 -17.14
C GLY A 87 -16.38 -32.11 -18.04
N GLU A 88 -16.29 -33.12 -18.91
CA GLU A 88 -15.19 -33.20 -19.88
C GLU A 88 -15.51 -32.39 -21.14
N LEU A 89 -14.91 -31.20 -21.26
CA LEU A 89 -15.03 -30.35 -22.44
C LEU A 89 -13.91 -30.71 -23.43
N ILE A 90 -14.28 -31.35 -24.53
CA ILE A 90 -13.34 -31.98 -25.47
C ILE A 90 -12.91 -30.93 -26.50
N GLY A 91 -11.61 -30.80 -26.83
CA GLY A 91 -11.17 -29.72 -27.73
C GLY A 91 -11.66 -29.86 -29.19
N SER A 92 -11.96 -31.07 -29.67
CA SER A 92 -12.60 -31.25 -30.98
C SER A 92 -13.58 -32.43 -30.95
N VAL A 93 -14.77 -32.15 -31.43
CA VAL A 93 -15.84 -33.12 -31.63
C VAL A 93 -15.87 -33.39 -33.13
N GLN A 94 -15.20 -34.47 -33.56
CA GLN A 94 -15.16 -34.87 -34.97
C GLN A 94 -16.36 -35.76 -35.30
N PRO A 95 -17.11 -35.48 -36.38
CA PRO A 95 -18.14 -36.37 -36.86
C PRO A 95 -17.53 -37.74 -37.20
N ALA A 96 -18.28 -38.81 -37.00
CA ALA A 96 -17.93 -40.08 -37.64
C ALA A 96 -17.85 -39.86 -39.16
N ALA A 97 -16.87 -40.44 -39.85
CA ALA A 97 -16.61 -40.26 -41.28
C ALA A 97 -17.80 -40.60 -42.22
N ALA A 98 -18.92 -41.08 -41.66
CA ALA A 98 -20.13 -41.48 -42.34
C ALA A 98 -21.38 -40.63 -41.98
N ALA A 99 -21.25 -39.55 -41.20
CA ALA A 99 -22.39 -38.72 -40.82
C ALA A 99 -22.96 -37.95 -42.01
N THR A 100 -24.19 -38.26 -42.43
CA THR A 100 -24.94 -37.53 -43.47
C THR A 100 -26.22 -36.89 -42.94
N GLY A 101 -26.70 -35.85 -43.64
CA GLY A 101 -28.00 -35.23 -43.40
C GLY A 101 -28.18 -34.73 -41.96
N ASP A 102 -29.15 -35.30 -41.25
CA ASP A 102 -29.51 -34.91 -39.88
C ASP A 102 -28.46 -35.31 -38.84
N GLY A 103 -27.67 -36.37 -39.09
CA GLY A 103 -26.54 -36.75 -38.22
C GLY A 103 -25.47 -35.66 -38.20
N THR A 104 -25.13 -35.11 -39.37
CA THR A 104 -24.18 -33.98 -39.50
C THR A 104 -24.66 -32.74 -38.74
N ARG A 105 -25.98 -32.46 -38.75
CA ARG A 105 -26.57 -31.34 -38.00
C ARG A 105 -26.52 -31.54 -36.48
N LEU A 106 -26.76 -32.77 -36.02
CA LEU A 106 -26.66 -33.11 -34.60
C LEU A 106 -25.22 -33.00 -34.10
N TRP A 107 -24.26 -33.56 -34.86
CA TRP A 107 -22.83 -33.38 -34.62
C TRP A 107 -22.43 -31.89 -34.57
N ALA A 108 -22.86 -31.09 -35.56
CA ALA A 108 -22.57 -29.65 -35.58
C ALA A 108 -23.16 -28.92 -34.35
N SER A 109 -24.32 -29.34 -33.86
CA SER A 109 -24.96 -28.77 -32.67
C SER A 109 -24.19 -29.12 -31.39
N VAL A 110 -23.78 -30.39 -31.24
CA VAL A 110 -22.96 -30.85 -30.10
C VAL A 110 -21.58 -30.19 -30.11
N THR A 111 -20.94 -30.08 -31.28
CA THR A 111 -19.66 -29.35 -31.43
C THR A 111 -19.81 -27.90 -30.99
N ARG A 112 -20.87 -27.21 -31.44
CA ARG A 112 -21.14 -25.82 -31.06
C ARG A 112 -21.35 -25.68 -29.56
N MET A 113 -22.15 -26.57 -28.95
CA MET A 113 -22.41 -26.59 -27.51
C MET A 113 -21.11 -26.78 -26.71
N ASN A 114 -20.28 -27.74 -27.11
CA ASN A 114 -18.98 -27.98 -26.49
C ASN A 114 -18.05 -26.76 -26.58
N THR A 115 -17.95 -26.14 -27.77
CA THR A 115 -17.11 -24.94 -27.96
C THR A 115 -17.61 -23.77 -27.11
N THR A 116 -18.92 -23.52 -27.07
CA THR A 116 -19.52 -22.45 -26.26
C THR A 116 -19.31 -22.69 -24.76
N LEU A 117 -19.55 -23.92 -24.26
CA LEU A 117 -19.32 -24.25 -22.85
C LEU A 117 -17.84 -24.13 -22.48
N SER A 118 -16.93 -24.57 -23.35
CA SER A 118 -15.47 -24.42 -23.15
C SER A 118 -15.06 -22.94 -23.08
N ALA A 119 -15.60 -22.10 -23.97
CA ALA A 119 -15.36 -20.66 -23.93
C ALA A 119 -15.88 -20.01 -22.64
N ILE A 120 -17.09 -20.38 -22.20
CA ILE A 120 -17.67 -19.87 -20.94
C ILE A 120 -16.80 -20.29 -19.75
N VAL A 121 -16.42 -21.56 -19.65
CA VAL A 121 -15.56 -22.06 -18.56
C VAL A 121 -14.21 -21.36 -18.53
N LYS A 122 -13.57 -21.17 -19.68
CA LYS A 122 -12.30 -20.42 -19.79
C LYS A 122 -12.46 -18.96 -19.36
N GLN A 123 -13.52 -18.30 -19.81
CA GLN A 123 -13.80 -16.91 -19.43
C GLN A 123 -14.04 -16.78 -17.92
N VAL A 124 -14.82 -17.68 -17.33
CA VAL A 124 -15.11 -17.67 -15.89
C VAL A 124 -13.84 -17.90 -15.08
N ARG A 125 -12.96 -18.83 -15.48
CA ARG A 125 -11.65 -19.05 -14.82
C ARG A 125 -10.79 -17.79 -14.83
N ALA A 126 -10.67 -17.15 -15.99
CA ALA A 126 -9.91 -15.90 -16.10
C ALA A 126 -10.50 -14.77 -15.23
N SER A 127 -11.84 -14.67 -15.16
CA SER A 127 -12.50 -13.72 -14.27
C SER A 127 -12.25 -14.03 -12.79
N VAL A 128 -12.29 -15.30 -12.39
CA VAL A 128 -11.97 -15.72 -11.01
C VAL A 128 -10.54 -15.34 -10.63
N GLU A 129 -9.55 -15.63 -11.48
CA GLU A 129 -8.15 -15.24 -11.24
C GLU A 129 -8.00 -13.73 -11.06
N THR A 130 -8.74 -12.94 -11.87
CA THR A 130 -8.76 -11.48 -11.77
C THR A 130 -9.38 -11.02 -10.44
N VAL A 131 -10.46 -11.65 -9.98
CA VAL A 131 -11.12 -11.30 -8.69
C VAL A 131 -10.21 -11.65 -7.51
N VAL A 132 -9.53 -12.80 -7.52
CA VAL A 132 -8.57 -13.17 -6.47
C VAL A 132 -7.43 -12.15 -6.41
N ALA A 133 -6.79 -11.87 -7.54
CA ALA A 133 -5.69 -10.90 -7.60
C ALA A 133 -6.14 -9.49 -7.16
N GLY A 134 -7.35 -9.06 -7.54
CA GLY A 134 -7.92 -7.80 -7.09
C GLY A 134 -8.18 -7.76 -5.59
N SER A 135 -8.70 -8.86 -5.02
CA SER A 135 -8.97 -8.98 -3.58
C SER A 135 -7.68 -8.97 -2.76
N ASP A 136 -6.62 -9.63 -3.23
CA ASP A 136 -5.30 -9.59 -2.59
C ASP A 136 -4.70 -8.18 -2.60
N SER A 137 -4.82 -7.46 -3.72
CA SER A 137 -4.39 -6.07 -3.82
C SER A 137 -5.18 -5.14 -2.90
N ILE A 138 -6.49 -5.35 -2.74
CA ILE A 138 -7.31 -4.61 -1.77
C ILE A 138 -6.85 -4.91 -0.34
N ALA A 139 -6.58 -6.17 0.01
CA ALA A 139 -6.13 -6.54 1.35
C ALA A 139 -4.76 -5.92 1.70
N GLU A 140 -3.82 -5.92 0.75
CA GLU A 140 -2.53 -5.25 0.91
C GLU A 140 -2.71 -3.73 1.07
N GLY A 141 -3.54 -3.12 0.22
CA GLY A 141 -3.87 -1.69 0.29
C GLY A 141 -4.52 -1.29 1.63
N ASN A 142 -5.42 -2.13 2.16
CA ASN A 142 -6.05 -1.91 3.46
C ASN A 142 -5.06 -2.04 4.61
N THR A 143 -4.09 -2.96 4.52
CA THR A 143 -3.02 -3.08 5.54
C THR A 143 -2.21 -1.79 5.60
N LEU A 144 -1.79 -1.27 4.45
CA LEU A 144 -1.07 0.01 4.37
C LEU A 144 -1.93 1.19 4.85
N LEU A 145 -3.22 1.21 4.51
CA LEU A 145 -4.15 2.24 4.98
C LEU A 145 -4.33 2.18 6.50
N SER A 146 -4.40 0.98 7.09
CA SER A 146 -4.45 0.76 8.53
C SER A 146 -3.21 1.33 9.22
N GLU A 147 -2.01 1.00 8.74
CA GLU A 147 -0.76 1.51 9.30
C GLU A 147 -0.70 3.05 9.26
N ARG A 148 -1.08 3.66 8.12
CA ARG A 148 -1.14 5.12 7.99
C ARG A 148 -2.19 5.75 8.89
N THR A 149 -3.34 5.10 9.07
CA THR A 149 -4.42 5.56 9.96
C THR A 149 -3.96 5.53 11.42
N GLN A 150 -3.23 4.50 11.84
CA GLN A 150 -2.63 4.41 13.18
C GLN A 150 -1.54 5.47 13.41
N GLN A 151 -0.67 5.68 12.43
CA GLN A 151 0.34 6.75 12.49
C GLN A 151 -0.31 8.14 12.57
N GLN A 152 -1.38 8.36 11.81
CA GLN A 152 -2.15 9.60 11.85
C GLN A 152 -2.82 9.79 13.21
N ALA A 153 -3.40 8.76 13.80
CA ALA A 153 -3.97 8.83 15.15
C ALA A 153 -2.93 9.25 16.19
N ALA A 154 -1.73 8.64 16.16
CA ALA A 154 -0.64 9.01 17.07
C ALA A 154 -0.18 10.47 16.86
N ALA A 155 -0.08 10.93 15.61
CA ALA A 155 0.26 12.32 15.30
C ALA A 155 -0.83 13.30 15.76
N LEU A 156 -2.11 12.92 15.71
CA LEU A 156 -3.22 13.72 16.20
C LEU A 156 -3.21 13.83 17.73
N GLU A 157 -2.88 12.75 18.45
CA GLU A 157 -2.69 12.79 19.91
C GLU A 157 -1.57 13.76 20.32
N GLU A 158 -0.41 13.70 19.65
CA GLU A 158 0.69 14.63 19.89
C GLU A 158 0.29 16.07 19.57
N THR A 159 -0.41 16.28 18.46
CA THR A 159 -0.90 17.61 18.04
C THR A 159 -1.91 18.16 19.05
N ALA A 160 -2.86 17.34 19.52
CA ALA A 160 -3.85 17.73 20.52
C ALA A 160 -3.17 18.13 21.84
N SER A 161 -2.21 17.32 22.31
CA SER A 161 -1.39 17.65 23.48
C SER A 161 -0.61 18.97 23.28
N GLY A 162 -0.04 19.18 22.10
CA GLY A 162 0.63 20.43 21.75
C GLY A 162 -0.29 21.65 21.80
N ILE A 163 -1.52 21.53 21.30
CA ILE A 163 -2.54 22.58 21.36
C ILE A 163 -2.91 22.90 22.80
N ASP A 164 -3.11 21.89 23.65
CA ASP A 164 -3.42 22.09 25.06
C ASP A 164 -2.29 22.82 25.81
N GLN A 165 -1.04 22.45 25.51
CA GLN A 165 0.14 23.13 26.06
C GLN A 165 0.23 24.59 25.59
N LEU A 166 -0.02 24.85 24.30
CA LEU A 166 -0.06 26.20 23.74
C LEU A 166 -1.19 27.03 24.34
N ALA A 167 -2.38 26.45 24.51
CA ALA A 167 -3.52 27.13 25.13
C ALA A 167 -3.25 27.47 26.61
N ALA A 168 -2.60 26.56 27.34
CA ALA A 168 -2.14 26.82 28.70
C ALA A 168 -1.03 27.89 28.75
N GLY A 169 -0.13 27.91 27.75
CA GLY A 169 0.87 28.95 27.57
C GLY A 169 0.25 30.33 27.32
N ALA A 170 -0.72 30.41 26.41
CA ALA A 170 -1.44 31.64 26.10
C ALA A 170 -2.20 32.19 27.31
N ARG A 171 -2.91 31.35 28.07
CA ARG A 171 -3.57 31.77 29.33
C ARG A 171 -2.57 32.36 30.33
N ARG A 172 -1.45 31.67 30.58
CA ARG A 172 -0.39 32.17 31.47
C ARG A 172 0.24 33.47 30.97
N ASN A 173 0.43 33.63 29.66
CA ASN A 173 0.94 34.87 29.10
C ASN A 173 -0.04 36.04 29.31
N ALA A 174 -1.34 35.82 29.12
CA ALA A 174 -2.35 36.84 29.38
C ALA A 174 -2.36 37.28 30.85
N GLU A 175 -2.28 36.32 31.79
CA GLU A 175 -2.16 36.60 33.22
C GLU A 175 -0.86 37.37 33.56
N ASN A 176 0.27 36.95 32.98
CA ASN A 176 1.56 37.62 33.15
C ASN A 176 1.54 39.06 32.60
N CYS A 177 0.91 39.28 31.45
CA CYS A 177 0.74 40.62 30.89
C CYS A 177 -0.10 41.51 31.79
N GLU A 178 -1.20 41.00 32.35
CA GLU A 178 -2.04 41.79 33.26
C GLU A 178 -1.29 42.14 34.55
N ARG A 179 -0.56 41.19 35.13
CA ARG A 179 0.29 41.42 36.30
C ARG A 179 1.41 42.44 36.01
N ALA A 180 2.08 42.31 34.86
CA ALA A 180 3.11 43.25 34.45
C ALA A 180 2.51 44.66 34.20
N ARG A 181 1.28 44.73 33.67
CA ARG A 181 0.58 45.99 33.42
C ARG A 181 0.28 46.72 34.71
N GLN A 182 -0.16 45.98 35.75
CA GLN A 182 -0.36 46.53 37.09
C GLN A 182 0.95 47.09 37.66
N LEU A 183 2.04 46.31 37.63
CA LEU A 183 3.35 46.74 38.14
C LEU A 183 3.89 47.99 37.41
N ALA A 184 3.72 48.04 36.09
CA ALA A 184 4.12 49.20 35.29
C ALA A 184 3.27 50.44 35.60
N SER A 185 1.96 50.26 35.84
CA SER A 185 1.06 51.34 36.29
C SER A 185 1.48 51.89 37.65
N GLU A 186 1.73 51.02 38.63
CA GLU A 186 2.22 51.41 39.97
C GLU A 186 3.57 52.15 39.87
N SER A 187 4.48 51.66 39.03
CA SER A 187 5.78 52.30 38.79
C SER A 187 5.64 53.68 38.14
N SER A 188 4.71 53.84 37.20
CA SER A 188 4.42 55.12 36.55
C SER A 188 3.88 56.14 37.57
N GLU A 189 2.99 55.70 38.46
CA GLU A 189 2.45 56.54 39.53
C GLU A 189 3.55 57.00 40.50
N VAL A 190 4.42 56.10 40.96
CA VAL A 190 5.54 56.43 41.85
C VAL A 190 6.51 57.41 41.17
N ALA A 191 6.79 57.22 39.89
CA ALA A 191 7.65 58.12 39.13
C ALA A 191 7.02 59.52 38.95
N ALA A 192 5.71 59.59 38.70
CA ALA A 192 4.98 60.85 38.62
C ALA A 192 5.00 61.61 39.96
N GLN A 193 4.72 60.91 41.07
CA GLN A 193 4.81 61.50 42.42
C GLN A 193 6.24 61.97 42.74
N SER A 194 7.25 61.23 42.29
CA SER A 194 8.67 61.62 42.47
C SER A 194 9.01 62.88 41.67
N ALA A 195 8.53 63.00 40.44
CA ALA A 195 8.70 64.19 39.62
C ALA A 195 8.04 65.42 40.26
N GLU A 196 6.83 65.26 40.82
CA GLU A 196 6.14 66.32 41.56
C GLU A 196 6.94 66.79 42.78
N ARG A 197 7.41 65.85 43.61
CA ARG A 197 8.21 66.17 44.81
C ARG A 197 9.54 66.84 44.45
N MET A 198 10.19 66.42 43.36
CA MET A 198 11.39 67.10 42.87
C MET A 198 11.08 68.53 42.38
N GLY A 199 9.91 68.74 41.74
CA GLY A 199 9.43 70.08 41.39
C GLY A 199 9.24 71.00 42.61
N GLN A 200 8.68 70.47 43.70
CA GLN A 200 8.54 71.20 44.97
C GLN A 200 9.92 71.52 45.60
N ALA A 201 10.86 70.56 45.55
CA ALA A 201 12.23 70.77 46.02
C ALA A 201 12.96 71.84 45.19
N ALA A 202 12.76 71.87 43.87
CA ALA A 202 13.33 72.87 42.99
C ALA A 202 12.82 74.28 43.32
N GLN A 203 11.51 74.43 43.56
CA GLN A 203 10.91 75.69 44.02
C GLN A 203 11.50 76.14 45.36
N THR A 204 11.69 75.21 46.29
CA THR A 204 12.30 75.51 47.60
C THR A 204 13.74 76.01 47.43
N MET A 205 14.54 75.37 46.59
CA MET A 205 15.90 75.81 46.29
C MET A 205 15.93 77.19 45.60
N GLN A 206 14.96 77.50 44.74
CA GLN A 206 14.78 78.84 44.17
C GLN A 206 14.48 79.89 45.25
N ALA A 207 13.62 79.57 46.21
CA ALA A 207 13.32 80.46 47.33
C ALA A 207 14.55 80.69 48.23
N ILE A 208 15.35 79.65 48.48
CA ILE A 208 16.60 79.75 49.25
C ILE A 208 17.63 80.60 48.50
N ASP A 209 17.81 80.42 47.18
CA ASP A 209 18.71 81.25 46.36
C ASP A 209 18.32 82.73 46.43
N ALA A 210 17.02 83.02 46.28
CA ALA A 210 16.50 84.39 46.40
C ALA A 210 16.76 84.98 47.81
N SER A 211 16.61 84.17 48.86
CA SER A 211 16.91 84.58 50.24
C SER A 211 18.40 84.85 50.43
N ALA A 212 19.29 84.02 49.87
CA ALA A 212 20.74 84.18 49.96
C ALA A 212 21.21 85.48 49.26
N ARG A 213 20.63 85.81 48.10
CA ARG A 213 20.90 87.10 47.41
C ARG A 213 20.49 88.29 48.26
N ARG A 214 19.31 88.22 48.88
CA ARG A 214 18.82 89.29 49.77
C ARG A 214 19.70 89.46 51.00
N VAL A 215 20.21 88.37 51.56
CA VAL A 215 21.20 88.42 52.65
C VAL A 215 22.50 89.10 52.18
N ALA A 216 22.98 88.79 50.98
CA ALA A 216 24.17 89.45 50.41
C ALA A 216 23.99 90.98 50.28
N GLU A 217 22.81 91.43 49.84
CA GLU A 217 22.46 92.87 49.76
C GLU A 217 22.46 93.55 51.14
N VAL A 218 21.91 92.87 52.16
CA VAL A 218 21.91 93.37 53.54
C VAL A 218 23.34 93.46 54.08
N LEU A 219 24.18 92.45 53.84
CA LEU A 219 25.58 92.45 54.28
C LEU A 219 26.39 93.56 53.62
N ALA A 220 26.17 93.83 52.34
CA ALA A 220 26.79 94.97 51.65
C ALA A 220 26.38 96.32 52.28
N THR A 221 25.12 96.42 52.74
CA THR A 221 24.64 97.60 53.46
C THR A 221 25.31 97.75 54.83
N VAL A 222 25.46 96.64 55.58
CA VAL A 222 26.14 96.62 56.88
C VAL A 222 27.62 97.01 56.74
N GLU A 223 28.30 96.49 55.72
CA GLU A 223 29.69 96.84 55.39
C GLU A 223 29.81 98.35 55.08
N GLY A 224 28.85 98.90 54.33
CA GLY A 224 28.74 100.34 54.06
C GLY A 224 28.54 101.18 55.33
N ILE A 225 27.66 100.75 56.25
CA ILE A 225 27.44 101.42 57.54
C ILE A 225 28.70 101.35 58.42
N ALA A 226 29.37 100.20 58.47
CA ALA A 226 30.61 100.03 59.22
C ALA A 226 31.71 100.94 58.67
N PHE A 227 31.86 101.05 57.35
CA PHE A 227 32.79 101.97 56.71
C PHE A 227 32.48 103.44 57.05
N GLN A 228 31.21 103.86 56.92
CA GLN A 228 30.78 105.21 57.29
C GLN A 228 31.06 105.51 58.77
N THR A 229 30.79 104.56 59.66
CA THR A 229 31.04 104.68 61.10
C THR A 229 32.53 104.82 61.40
N ASN A 230 33.39 104.06 60.71
CA ASN A 230 34.84 104.15 60.82
C ASN A 230 35.37 105.53 60.37
N ILE A 231 34.82 106.12 59.30
CA ILE A 231 35.17 107.47 58.85
C ILE A 231 34.68 108.54 59.84
N LEU A 232 33.45 108.41 60.35
CA LEU A 232 32.90 109.30 61.39
C LEU A 232 33.75 109.28 62.66
N ALA A 233 34.15 108.09 63.11
CA ALA A 233 35.01 107.90 64.27
C ALA A 233 36.42 108.48 64.05
N LEU A 234 36.98 108.33 62.85
CA LEU A 234 38.25 108.98 62.48
C LEU A 234 38.14 110.50 62.53
N ASN A 235 37.08 111.07 61.96
CA ASN A 235 36.84 112.53 62.01
C ASN A 235 36.70 113.02 63.45
N ALA A 236 35.97 112.28 64.31
CA ALA A 236 35.84 112.60 65.73
C ALA A 236 37.17 112.50 66.49
N ALA A 237 38.03 111.51 66.17
CA ALA A 237 39.35 111.38 66.76
C ALA A 237 40.28 112.55 66.36
N VAL A 238 40.21 113.02 65.12
CA VAL A 238 40.92 114.20 64.64
C VAL A 238 40.47 115.47 65.37
N GLU A 239 39.15 115.67 65.52
CA GLU A 239 38.59 116.83 66.23
C GLU A 239 38.96 116.80 67.73
N ALA A 240 38.93 115.61 68.35
CA ALA A 240 39.34 115.42 69.73
C ALA A 240 40.83 115.74 69.95
N ALA A 241 41.70 115.40 68.99
CA ALA A 241 43.12 115.79 69.00
C ALA A 241 43.29 117.31 68.86
N HIS A 242 42.44 117.97 68.08
CA HIS A 242 42.40 119.43 67.91
C HIS A 242 42.05 120.17 69.21
N ALA A 243 41.19 119.59 70.04
CA ALA A 243 40.76 120.14 71.34
C ALA A 243 41.79 119.99 72.48
N GLY A 244 42.94 119.34 72.26
CA GLY A 244 44.02 119.18 73.24
C GLY A 244 43.58 118.42 74.51
N HIS A 245 44.02 118.86 75.70
CA HIS A 245 43.74 118.17 76.97
C HIS A 245 42.25 117.99 77.32
N ARG A 246 41.35 118.83 76.78
CA ARG A 246 39.90 118.71 77.02
C ARG A 246 39.23 117.63 76.14
N GLY A 247 39.91 117.17 75.10
CA GLY A 247 39.41 116.17 74.14
C GLY A 247 39.79 114.72 74.45
N ASN A 248 40.64 114.46 75.45
CA ASN A 248 41.19 113.12 75.73
C ASN A 248 40.11 112.04 75.95
N GLY A 249 39.00 112.35 76.62
CA GLY A 249 37.89 111.41 76.80
C GLY A 249 37.17 111.08 75.49
N PHE A 250 36.97 112.08 74.61
CA PHE A 250 36.37 111.88 73.29
C PHE A 250 37.29 111.11 72.34
N ALA A 251 38.61 111.30 72.43
CA ALA A 251 39.58 110.56 71.63
C ALA A 251 39.54 109.05 71.93
N VAL A 252 39.38 108.66 73.19
CA VAL A 252 39.25 107.24 73.59
C VAL A 252 37.95 106.63 73.05
N VAL A 253 36.82 107.34 73.20
CA VAL A 253 35.52 106.88 72.65
C VAL A 253 35.59 106.76 71.12
N ALA A 254 36.21 107.72 70.45
CA ALA A 254 36.38 107.69 69.00
C ALA A 254 37.25 106.49 68.54
N ALA A 255 38.32 106.17 69.27
CA ALA A 255 39.13 104.98 69.00
C ALA A 255 38.34 103.67 69.20
N GLU A 256 37.54 103.58 70.26
CA GLU A 256 36.72 102.40 70.55
C GLU A 256 35.60 102.19 69.51
N VAL A 257 34.92 103.27 69.10
CA VAL A 257 33.92 103.24 68.03
C VAL A 257 34.55 102.83 66.70
N ARG A 258 35.78 103.30 66.43
CA ARG A 258 36.52 102.94 65.22
C ARG A 258 36.89 101.45 65.20
N GLU A 259 37.35 100.90 66.32
CA GLU A 259 37.66 99.48 66.45
C GLU A 259 36.41 98.61 66.35
N LEU A 260 35.29 99.04 66.95
CA LEU A 260 33.99 98.37 66.80
C LEU A 260 33.54 98.35 65.33
N ALA A 261 33.68 99.47 64.62
CA ALA A 261 33.36 99.57 63.20
C ALA A 261 34.23 98.64 62.34
N ARG A 262 35.53 98.54 62.63
CA ARG A 262 36.45 97.58 61.98
C ARG A 262 36.02 96.14 62.21
N ARG A 263 35.73 95.77 63.46
CA ARG A 263 35.23 94.43 63.82
C ARG A 263 33.90 94.10 63.15
N CYS A 264 33.00 95.08 63.03
CA CYS A 264 31.72 94.91 62.33
C CYS A 264 31.92 94.63 60.84
N ALA A 265 32.85 95.35 60.19
CA ALA A 265 33.20 95.11 58.78
C ALA A 265 33.82 93.72 58.58
N GLU A 266 34.73 93.29 59.45
CA GLU A 266 35.34 91.95 59.39
C GLU A 266 34.29 90.84 59.55
N ALA A 267 33.39 90.98 60.53
CA ALA A 267 32.30 90.04 60.73
C ALA A 267 31.33 90.00 59.53
N ALA A 268 31.01 91.16 58.95
CA ALA A 268 30.18 91.24 57.75
C ALA A 268 30.84 90.54 56.55
N GLN A 269 32.16 90.70 56.38
CA GLN A 269 32.94 90.02 55.34
C GLN A 269 32.93 88.50 55.51
N GLU A 270 33.09 88.01 56.74
CA GLU A 270 33.07 86.58 57.06
C GLU A 270 31.70 85.97 56.77
N ILE A 271 30.61 86.62 57.21
CA ILE A 271 29.23 86.16 56.93
C ILE A 271 28.96 86.19 55.42
N LYS A 272 29.48 87.20 54.70
CA LYS A 272 29.34 87.30 53.24
C LYS A 272 30.01 86.13 52.53
N SER A 273 31.23 85.78 52.93
CA SER A 273 31.93 84.61 52.38
C SER A 273 31.18 83.31 52.64
N LEU A 274 30.65 83.11 53.86
CA LEU A 274 29.81 81.95 54.16
C LEU A 274 28.52 81.91 53.33
N ASN A 275 27.90 83.07 53.09
CA ASN A 275 26.70 83.18 52.26
C ASN A 275 26.98 82.88 50.77
N GLU A 276 28.14 83.29 50.25
CA GLU A 276 28.59 82.95 48.88
C GLU A 276 28.81 81.43 48.73
N VAL A 277 29.44 80.78 49.71
CA VAL A 277 29.60 79.32 49.72
C VAL A 277 28.24 78.62 49.77
N ALA A 278 27.34 79.08 50.63
CA ALA A 278 25.98 78.52 50.74
C ALA A 278 25.20 78.69 49.42
N ALA A 279 25.29 79.84 48.76
CA ALA A 279 24.69 80.07 47.46
C ALA A 279 25.23 79.10 46.39
N GLY A 280 26.55 78.86 46.38
CA GLY A 280 27.16 77.85 45.51
C GLY A 280 26.62 76.44 45.74
N HIS A 281 26.38 76.05 47.00
CA HIS A 281 25.73 74.77 47.33
C HIS A 281 24.27 74.71 46.87
N VAL A 282 23.53 75.82 46.97
CA VAL A 282 22.14 75.89 46.49
C VAL A 282 22.07 75.78 44.97
N GLU A 283 22.96 76.44 44.23
CA GLU A 283 23.03 76.32 42.77
C GLU A 283 23.34 74.88 42.32
N ALA A 284 24.29 74.22 42.99
CA ALA A 284 24.58 72.81 42.75
C ALA A 284 23.38 71.91 43.08
N GLY A 285 22.68 72.20 44.19
CA GLY A 285 21.45 71.52 44.58
C GLY A 285 20.32 71.67 43.55
N GLN A 286 20.12 72.87 43.02
CA GLN A 286 19.13 73.12 41.95
C GLN A 286 19.39 72.26 40.71
N LYS A 287 20.66 72.17 40.27
CA LYS A 287 21.03 71.34 39.11
C LYS A 287 20.74 69.86 39.36
N LEU A 288 21.06 69.35 40.55
CA LEU A 288 20.79 67.96 40.91
C LEU A 288 19.29 67.64 40.99
N VAL A 289 18.51 68.52 41.62
CA VAL A 289 17.06 68.34 41.73
C VAL A 289 16.39 68.43 40.35
N GLY A 290 16.82 69.35 39.49
CA GLY A 290 16.33 69.46 38.11
C GLY A 290 16.61 68.17 37.30
N ALA A 291 17.83 67.66 37.37
CA ALA A 291 18.19 66.40 36.71
C ALA A 291 17.38 65.20 37.26
N ALA A 292 17.13 65.16 38.58
CA ALA A 292 16.30 64.14 39.21
C ALA A 292 14.82 64.24 38.76
N GLN A 293 14.29 65.46 38.63
CA GLN A 293 12.93 65.70 38.12
C GLN A 293 12.77 65.21 36.66
N GLU A 294 13.73 65.53 35.79
CA GLU A 294 13.73 65.06 34.40
C GLU A 294 13.83 63.53 34.32
N ALA A 295 14.68 62.91 35.15
CA ALA A 295 14.80 61.46 35.22
C ALA A 295 13.49 60.79 35.66
N ALA A 296 12.83 61.33 36.69
CA ALA A 296 11.53 60.83 37.16
C ALA A 296 10.44 60.97 36.10
N THR A 297 10.40 62.10 35.38
CA THR A 297 9.43 62.35 34.29
C THR A 297 9.61 61.36 33.14
N ARG A 298 10.86 61.12 32.72
CA ARG A 298 11.16 60.10 31.69
C ARG A 298 10.80 58.69 32.16
N ALA A 299 11.06 58.35 33.42
CA ALA A 299 10.69 57.05 33.97
C ALA A 299 9.17 56.83 33.94
N ALA A 300 8.37 57.86 34.28
CA ALA A 300 6.92 57.79 34.19
C ALA A 300 6.42 57.55 32.76
N GLY A 301 7.02 58.25 31.78
CA GLY A 301 6.75 58.07 30.36
C GLY A 301 7.07 56.65 29.86
N ASN A 302 8.26 56.14 30.18
CA ASN A 302 8.66 54.77 29.81
C ASN A 302 7.74 53.72 30.43
N ALA A 303 7.34 53.89 31.69
CA ALA A 303 6.41 52.98 32.35
C ALA A 303 5.03 52.99 31.67
N SER A 304 4.55 54.16 31.22
CA SER A 304 3.32 54.27 30.44
C SER A 304 3.42 53.58 29.08
N GLU A 305 4.58 53.63 28.42
CA GLU A 305 4.82 52.91 27.17
C GLU A 305 4.78 51.39 27.38
N VAL A 306 5.38 50.90 28.47
CA VAL A 306 5.32 49.48 28.85
C VAL A 306 3.87 49.02 29.08
N VAL A 307 3.04 49.83 29.76
CA VAL A 307 1.60 49.55 29.93
C VAL A 307 0.90 49.38 28.58
N SER A 308 1.20 50.24 27.60
CA SER A 308 0.63 50.17 26.25
C SER A 308 1.04 48.89 25.52
N VAL A 309 2.33 48.55 25.53
CA VAL A 309 2.87 47.34 24.89
C VAL A 309 2.24 46.08 25.50
N LEU A 310 2.13 46.02 26.83
CA LEU A 310 1.50 44.89 27.52
C LEU A 310 0.01 44.76 27.18
N GLY A 311 -0.69 45.86 26.95
CA GLY A 311 -2.07 45.86 26.43
C GLY A 311 -2.18 45.20 25.07
N THR A 312 -1.28 45.54 24.14
CA THR A 312 -1.23 44.93 22.80
C THR A 312 -0.90 43.44 22.86
N ILE A 313 0.06 43.03 23.72
CA ILE A 313 0.40 41.61 23.90
C ILE A 313 -0.79 40.83 24.48
N ALA A 314 -1.50 41.39 25.46
CA ALA A 314 -2.68 40.75 26.05
C ALA A 314 -3.81 40.56 25.02
N LEU A 315 -4.04 41.56 24.16
CA LEU A 315 -4.99 41.47 23.04
C LEU A 315 -4.60 40.36 22.06
N SER A 316 -3.36 40.36 21.57
CA SER A 316 -2.85 39.33 20.66
C SER A 316 -2.91 37.93 21.27
N THR A 317 -2.62 37.80 22.58
CA THR A 317 -2.70 36.53 23.30
C THR A 317 -4.15 36.02 23.42
N ARG A 318 -5.12 36.91 23.54
CA ARG A 318 -6.56 36.56 23.52
C ARG A 318 -6.97 36.07 22.13
N GLU A 319 -6.54 36.74 21.07
CA GLU A 319 -6.80 36.31 19.68
C GLU A 319 -6.18 34.93 19.40
N GLN A 320 -4.93 34.70 19.83
CA GLN A 320 -4.28 33.39 19.75
C GLN A 320 -5.07 32.31 20.49
N SER A 321 -5.63 32.62 21.66
CA SER A 321 -6.43 31.66 22.43
C SER A 321 -7.69 31.24 21.67
N VAL A 322 -8.35 32.18 20.97
CA VAL A 322 -9.51 31.89 20.11
C VAL A 322 -9.10 31.03 18.91
N ALA A 323 -8.01 31.40 18.23
CA ALA A 323 -7.47 30.60 17.12
C ALA A 323 -7.11 29.17 17.55
N LEU A 324 -6.54 28.97 18.73
CA LEU A 324 -6.24 27.64 19.26
C LEU A 324 -7.50 26.81 19.53
N GLN A 325 -8.62 27.43 19.89
CA GLN A 325 -9.91 26.72 20.02
C GLN A 325 -10.44 26.26 18.66
N GLU A 326 -10.30 27.09 17.62
CA GLU A 326 -10.68 26.69 16.26
C GLU A 326 -9.82 25.54 15.73
N VAL A 327 -8.50 25.60 15.97
CA VAL A 327 -7.58 24.51 15.61
C VAL A 327 -7.92 23.23 16.38
N SER A 328 -8.25 23.33 17.68
CA SER A 328 -8.68 22.19 18.49
C SER A 328 -9.94 21.53 17.90
N LEU A 329 -10.93 22.33 17.47
CA LEU A 329 -12.13 21.82 16.81
C LEU A 329 -11.80 21.12 15.48
N ALA A 330 -10.90 21.69 14.68
CA ALA A 330 -10.46 21.08 13.43
C ALA A 330 -9.74 19.74 13.68
N VAL A 331 -8.87 19.65 14.69
CA VAL A 331 -8.21 18.40 15.08
C VAL A 331 -9.24 17.33 15.49
N ALA A 332 -10.29 17.69 16.24
CA ALA A 332 -11.36 16.77 16.60
C ALA A 332 -12.13 16.24 15.38
N GLN A 333 -12.32 17.06 14.34
CA GLN A 333 -12.93 16.62 13.07
C GLN A 333 -12.01 15.65 12.32
N VAL A 334 -10.70 15.91 12.30
CA VAL A 334 -9.74 14.99 11.68
C VAL A 334 -9.67 13.67 12.45
N ASP A 335 -9.72 13.69 13.79
CA ASP A 335 -9.80 12.48 14.61
C ASP A 335 -11.05 11.65 14.30
N THR A 336 -12.21 12.30 14.17
CA THR A 336 -13.44 11.62 13.75
C THR A 336 -13.30 10.95 12.38
N ALA A 337 -12.69 11.65 11.40
CA ALA A 337 -12.42 11.07 10.09
C ALA A 337 -11.39 9.93 10.14
N THR A 338 -10.38 10.01 11.01
CA THR A 338 -9.41 8.95 11.25
C THR A 338 -10.07 7.70 11.83
N GLN A 339 -11.00 7.86 12.78
CA GLN A 339 -11.78 6.73 13.32
C GLN A 339 -12.71 6.12 12.26
N GLN A 340 -13.34 6.94 11.42
CA GLN A 340 -14.13 6.45 10.29
C GLN A 340 -13.27 5.67 9.28
N ASN A 341 -12.07 6.13 8.99
CA ASN A 341 -11.14 5.40 8.13
C ASN A 341 -10.76 4.04 8.73
N ALA A 342 -10.55 3.95 10.04
CA ALA A 342 -10.29 2.67 10.69
C ALA A 342 -11.47 1.69 10.52
N ALA A 343 -12.71 2.16 10.72
CA ALA A 343 -13.90 1.34 10.48
C ALA A 343 -14.04 0.91 9.00
N LEU A 344 -13.78 1.82 8.06
CA LEU A 344 -13.81 1.52 6.63
C LEU A 344 -12.74 0.50 6.22
N VAL A 345 -11.56 0.56 6.84
CA VAL A 345 -10.49 -0.43 6.62
C VAL A 345 -10.93 -1.82 7.07
N GLU A 346 -11.56 -1.94 8.25
CA GLU A 346 -12.10 -3.21 8.73
C GLU A 346 -13.20 -3.76 7.81
N GLU A 347 -14.12 -2.90 7.36
CA GLU A 347 -15.20 -3.26 6.43
C GLU A 347 -14.66 -3.71 5.07
N ALA A 348 -13.69 -2.98 4.52
CA ALA A 348 -13.09 -3.32 3.24
C ALA A 348 -12.23 -4.59 3.35
N ALA A 349 -11.55 -4.84 4.47
CA ALA A 349 -10.81 -6.08 4.70
C ALA A 349 -11.77 -7.29 4.73
N THR A 350 -12.91 -7.14 5.42
CA THR A 350 -13.97 -8.15 5.45
C THR A 350 -14.54 -8.41 4.05
N SER A 351 -14.77 -7.35 3.27
CA SER A 351 -15.29 -7.46 1.89
C SER A 351 -14.30 -8.14 0.95
N ALA A 352 -13.01 -7.83 1.06
CA ALA A 352 -11.95 -8.47 0.28
C ALA A 352 -11.85 -9.98 0.58
N GLU A 353 -11.98 -10.37 1.85
CA GLU A 353 -12.01 -11.78 2.24
C GLU A 353 -13.24 -12.49 1.67
N ALA A 354 -14.41 -11.86 1.73
CA ALA A 354 -15.63 -12.40 1.14
C ALA A 354 -15.50 -12.62 -0.38
N PHE A 355 -14.92 -11.65 -1.11
CA PHE A 355 -14.66 -11.81 -2.54
C PHE A 355 -13.67 -12.93 -2.85
N ARG A 356 -12.63 -13.10 -2.03
CA ARG A 356 -11.67 -14.20 -2.18
C ARG A 356 -12.35 -15.55 -2.00
N GLU A 357 -13.21 -15.68 -1.00
CA GLU A 357 -13.95 -16.92 -0.73
C GLU A 357 -14.97 -17.23 -1.84
N GLU A 358 -15.73 -16.24 -2.32
CA GLU A 358 -16.64 -16.40 -3.46
C GLU A 358 -15.89 -16.80 -4.74
N ALA A 359 -14.74 -16.18 -5.01
CA ALA A 359 -13.89 -16.55 -6.13
C ALA A 359 -13.34 -17.98 -6.01
N ARG A 360 -12.97 -18.41 -4.79
CA ARG A 360 -12.54 -19.79 -4.51
C ARG A 360 -13.65 -20.79 -4.77
N GLN A 361 -14.87 -20.52 -4.28
CA GLN A 361 -16.04 -21.38 -4.52
C GLN A 361 -16.38 -21.47 -6.01
N LEU A 362 -16.36 -20.34 -6.73
CA LEU A 362 -16.57 -20.32 -8.17
C LEU A 362 -15.48 -21.09 -8.92
N SER A 363 -14.22 -20.96 -8.50
CA SER A 363 -13.09 -21.74 -9.01
C SER A 363 -13.32 -23.25 -8.85
N GLU A 364 -13.79 -23.68 -7.67
CA GLU A 364 -14.05 -25.09 -7.39
C GLU A 364 -15.16 -25.65 -8.28
N VAL A 365 -16.25 -24.89 -8.46
CA VAL A 365 -17.37 -25.27 -9.33
C VAL A 365 -16.92 -25.41 -10.78
N VAL A 366 -16.13 -24.45 -11.27
CA VAL A 366 -15.65 -24.39 -12.66
C VAL A 366 -14.45 -25.34 -12.88
N GLY A 367 -13.73 -25.68 -11.82
CA GLY A 367 -12.64 -26.66 -11.78
C GLY A 367 -13.10 -28.08 -12.12
N ARG A 368 -14.38 -28.39 -11.88
CA ARG A 368 -15.00 -29.66 -12.30
C ARG A 368 -15.03 -29.84 -13.82
N PHE A 369 -15.03 -28.73 -14.57
CA PHE A 369 -15.02 -28.76 -16.03
C PHE A 369 -13.59 -28.85 -16.57
N LYS A 370 -13.22 -29.97 -17.18
CA LYS A 370 -11.88 -30.16 -17.76
C LYS A 370 -11.84 -29.52 -19.15
N THR A 371 -11.31 -28.30 -19.25
CA THR A 371 -10.92 -27.63 -20.51
C THR A 371 -9.41 -27.76 -20.71
N ASP A 372 -8.95 -27.89 -21.95
CA ASP A 372 -7.54 -28.06 -22.36
C ASP A 372 -6.99 -29.48 -22.31
N ARG A 373 -7.43 -30.27 -23.29
CA ARG A 373 -6.93 -31.62 -23.54
C ARG A 373 -6.76 -31.97 -25.02
N ASN A 374 -6.72 -31.04 -25.99
CA ASN A 374 -6.67 -31.48 -27.41
C ASN A 374 -5.57 -30.85 -28.28
N ASP A 375 -5.19 -29.58 -28.10
CA ASP A 375 -4.04 -29.03 -28.84
C ASP A 375 -2.72 -29.62 -28.32
N ASP A 376 -2.54 -29.67 -26.99
CA ASP A 376 -1.38 -30.33 -26.37
C ASP A 376 -1.39 -31.84 -26.59
N ARG A 377 -2.56 -32.49 -26.51
CA ARG A 377 -2.67 -33.93 -26.76
C ARG A 377 -2.45 -34.29 -28.23
N GLY A 378 -2.97 -33.51 -29.16
CA GLY A 378 -2.75 -33.70 -30.60
C GLY A 378 -1.28 -33.53 -30.96
N ARG A 379 -0.61 -32.52 -30.39
CA ARG A 379 0.84 -32.29 -30.54
C ARG A 379 1.66 -33.46 -29.99
N VAL A 380 1.36 -33.92 -28.77
CA VAL A 380 2.03 -35.06 -28.14
C VAL A 380 1.81 -36.35 -28.92
N ILE A 381 0.58 -36.64 -29.36
CA ILE A 381 0.27 -37.83 -30.18
C ILE A 381 1.05 -37.77 -31.50
N ALA A 382 1.07 -36.62 -32.18
CA ALA A 382 1.85 -36.45 -33.41
C ALA A 382 3.35 -36.69 -33.18
N LEU A 383 3.90 -36.21 -32.06
CA LEU A 383 5.30 -36.42 -31.71
C LEU A 383 5.61 -37.91 -31.44
N VAL A 384 4.73 -38.61 -30.72
CA VAL A 384 4.88 -40.06 -30.47
C VAL A 384 4.74 -40.86 -31.76
N LYS A 385 3.80 -40.52 -32.65
CA LYS A 385 3.66 -41.16 -33.96
C LYS A 385 4.92 -40.97 -34.83
N ASN A 386 5.48 -39.76 -34.86
CA ASN A 386 6.75 -39.50 -35.54
C ASN A 386 7.90 -40.31 -34.93
N ALA A 387 7.93 -40.48 -33.60
CA ALA A 387 8.92 -41.27 -32.91
C ALA A 387 8.79 -42.78 -33.22
N VAL A 388 7.57 -43.30 -33.29
CA VAL A 388 7.29 -44.69 -33.70
C VAL A 388 7.77 -44.95 -35.13
N GLU A 389 7.51 -44.03 -36.07
CA GLU A 389 8.03 -44.12 -37.43
C GLU A 389 9.57 -44.02 -37.47
N HIS A 390 10.16 -43.22 -36.59
CA HIS A 390 11.61 -43.09 -36.47
C HIS A 390 12.28 -44.38 -35.98
N VAL A 391 11.66 -45.07 -35.00
CA VAL A 391 12.10 -46.40 -34.55
C VAL A 391 12.08 -47.39 -35.71
N ARG A 392 11.00 -47.44 -36.49
CA ARG A 392 10.89 -48.35 -37.66
C ARG A 392 11.94 -48.07 -38.74
N ARG A 393 12.38 -46.82 -38.90
CA ARG A 393 13.39 -46.44 -39.91
C ARG A 393 14.84 -46.65 -39.45
N ARG A 394 15.15 -46.34 -38.19
CA ARG A 394 16.53 -46.30 -37.66
C ARG A 394 16.88 -47.48 -36.76
N GLY A 395 15.89 -48.32 -36.43
CA GLY A 395 15.98 -49.36 -35.41
C GLY A 395 16.01 -48.79 -33.98
N VAL A 396 15.64 -49.62 -33.00
CA VAL A 396 15.51 -49.25 -31.57
C VAL A 396 16.75 -48.52 -31.02
N ARG A 397 17.95 -49.06 -31.22
CA ARG A 397 19.20 -48.47 -30.66
C ARG A 397 19.51 -47.11 -31.29
N GLY A 398 19.30 -46.99 -32.60
CA GLY A 398 19.51 -45.75 -33.32
C GLY A 398 18.50 -44.68 -32.91
N ALA A 399 17.23 -45.02 -32.77
CA ALA A 399 16.18 -44.10 -32.36
C ALA A 399 16.34 -43.65 -30.90
N CYS A 400 16.68 -44.54 -29.97
CA CYS A 400 16.92 -44.17 -28.57
C CYS A 400 18.11 -43.20 -28.41
N SER A 401 19.13 -43.31 -29.28
CA SER A 401 20.23 -42.33 -29.30
C SER A 401 19.75 -40.93 -29.68
N ASP A 402 18.82 -40.82 -30.64
CA ASP A 402 18.28 -39.53 -31.07
C ASP A 402 17.27 -38.97 -30.06
N PHE A 403 16.49 -39.82 -29.40
CA PHE A 403 15.58 -39.40 -28.32
C PHE A 403 16.33 -38.84 -27.11
N ASN A 404 17.59 -39.25 -26.89
CA ASN A 404 18.46 -38.71 -25.83
C ASN A 404 19.21 -37.44 -26.24
N ASP A 405 19.15 -37.01 -27.52
CA ASP A 405 19.71 -35.73 -27.92
C ASP A 405 18.79 -34.59 -27.47
N ALA A 406 19.20 -33.87 -26.42
CA ALA A 406 18.47 -32.74 -25.87
C ALA A 406 18.28 -31.57 -26.86
N ARG A 407 19.02 -31.56 -27.99
CA ARG A 407 18.89 -30.57 -29.07
C ARG A 407 18.26 -31.14 -30.34
N GLY A 408 17.85 -32.42 -30.32
CA GLY A 408 17.26 -33.11 -31.45
C GLY A 408 15.76 -32.84 -31.64
N ASP A 409 15.20 -33.36 -32.73
CA ASP A 409 13.82 -33.09 -33.16
C ASP A 409 12.73 -33.60 -32.20
N PHE A 410 13.11 -34.49 -31.28
CA PHE A 410 12.23 -35.16 -30.31
C PHE A 410 12.20 -34.49 -28.92
N VAL A 411 12.85 -33.33 -28.78
CA VAL A 411 12.84 -32.51 -27.56
C VAL A 411 12.46 -31.08 -27.94
N ARG A 412 11.29 -30.61 -27.47
CA ARG A 412 10.75 -29.28 -27.77
C ARG A 412 10.18 -28.66 -26.50
N GLY A 413 11.02 -27.94 -25.75
CA GLY A 413 10.61 -27.31 -24.50
C GLY A 413 10.20 -28.34 -23.45
N GLU A 414 8.91 -28.43 -23.14
CA GLU A 414 8.35 -29.41 -22.20
C GLU A 414 7.93 -30.73 -22.85
N ASP A 415 7.82 -30.79 -24.18
CA ASP A 415 7.49 -32.03 -24.90
C ASP A 415 8.79 -32.78 -25.23
N TYR A 416 8.94 -33.97 -24.69
CA TYR A 416 10.08 -34.82 -24.99
C TYR A 416 9.65 -36.28 -25.09
N VAL A 417 10.28 -36.99 -26.02
CA VAL A 417 10.07 -38.42 -26.18
C VAL A 417 10.92 -39.19 -25.18
N PHE A 418 10.31 -40.15 -24.49
CA PHE A 418 11.01 -41.16 -23.71
C PHE A 418 10.72 -42.55 -24.28
N ALA A 419 11.63 -43.49 -23.99
CA ALA A 419 11.47 -44.88 -24.39
C ALA A 419 11.74 -45.83 -23.22
N LEU A 420 10.94 -46.88 -23.12
CA LEU A 420 11.05 -47.97 -22.15
C LEU A 420 11.19 -49.31 -22.90
N ALA A 421 11.96 -50.24 -22.35
CA ALA A 421 11.92 -51.63 -22.76
C ALA A 421 10.61 -52.30 -22.27
N GLY A 422 10.26 -53.46 -22.85
CA GLY A 422 9.05 -54.21 -22.46
C GLY A 422 9.02 -54.67 -21.00
N ASP A 423 10.16 -54.65 -20.29
CA ASP A 423 10.30 -54.94 -18.86
C ASP A 423 10.30 -53.68 -17.97
N GLY A 424 10.14 -52.49 -18.56
CA GLY A 424 10.13 -51.21 -17.86
C GLY A 424 11.50 -50.53 -17.67
N MET A 425 12.59 -51.09 -18.21
CA MET A 425 13.90 -50.41 -18.20
C MET A 425 13.89 -49.16 -19.07
N GLN A 426 14.38 -48.02 -18.56
CA GLN A 426 14.46 -46.77 -19.29
C GLN A 426 15.52 -46.82 -20.39
N LEU A 427 15.12 -46.67 -21.66
CA LEU A 427 16.01 -46.69 -22.82
C LEU A 427 16.38 -45.29 -23.32
N ALA A 428 15.47 -44.32 -23.17
CA ALA A 428 15.74 -42.93 -23.51
C ALA A 428 14.95 -41.97 -22.61
N TYR A 429 15.59 -40.90 -22.14
CA TYR A 429 15.00 -39.81 -21.38
C TYR A 429 15.94 -38.59 -21.39
N ALA A 430 15.76 -37.67 -22.35
CA ALA A 430 16.63 -36.50 -22.52
C ALA A 430 16.71 -35.53 -21.31
N PRO A 431 15.61 -35.27 -20.56
CA PRO A 431 15.67 -34.28 -19.47
C PRO A 431 16.58 -34.67 -18.29
N ASP A 432 16.79 -35.97 -18.08
CA ASP A 432 17.70 -36.49 -17.06
C ASP A 432 18.39 -37.77 -17.57
N PRO A 433 19.57 -37.65 -18.18
CA PRO A 433 20.31 -38.82 -18.66
C PRO A 433 20.65 -39.85 -17.57
N SER A 434 20.61 -39.46 -16.28
CA SER A 434 20.98 -40.35 -15.17
C SER A 434 19.98 -41.47 -14.88
N ILE A 435 18.75 -41.37 -15.43
CA ILE A 435 17.73 -42.40 -15.29
C ILE A 435 17.76 -43.45 -16.40
N VAL A 436 18.47 -43.20 -17.51
CA VAL A 436 18.64 -44.18 -18.60
C VAL A 436 19.40 -45.40 -18.08
N GLY A 437 18.88 -46.60 -18.37
CA GLY A 437 19.39 -47.87 -17.89
C GLY A 437 18.88 -48.30 -16.52
N ARG A 438 17.99 -47.53 -15.87
CA ARG A 438 17.32 -47.93 -14.63
C ARG A 438 15.96 -48.54 -14.91
N ASN A 439 15.55 -49.50 -14.08
CA ASN A 439 14.19 -50.02 -14.08
C ASN A 439 13.43 -49.43 -12.89
N ASN A 440 12.52 -48.51 -13.16
CA ASN A 440 11.70 -47.82 -12.15
C ASN A 440 10.21 -48.23 -12.25
N VAL A 441 9.92 -49.40 -12.83
CA VAL A 441 8.54 -49.82 -13.12
C VAL A 441 7.66 -49.94 -11.87
N ASP A 442 8.27 -50.30 -10.74
CA ASP A 442 7.61 -50.49 -9.44
C ASP A 442 7.69 -49.25 -8.53
N GLN A 443 8.27 -48.15 -9.00
CA GLN A 443 8.37 -46.92 -8.21
C GLN A 443 7.01 -46.21 -8.15
N PRO A 444 6.47 -45.92 -6.96
CA PRO A 444 5.25 -45.14 -6.83
C PRO A 444 5.51 -43.65 -7.10
N ASP A 445 4.52 -42.95 -7.65
CA ASP A 445 4.50 -41.49 -7.73
C ASP A 445 4.19 -40.84 -6.36
N ALA A 446 4.10 -39.51 -6.32
CA ALA A 446 3.82 -38.76 -5.10
C ALA A 446 2.45 -39.07 -4.46
N ALA A 447 1.52 -39.69 -5.20
CA ALA A 447 0.22 -40.14 -4.72
C ALA A 447 0.19 -41.66 -4.42
N GLY A 448 1.32 -42.35 -4.50
CA GLY A 448 1.42 -43.80 -4.25
C GLY A 448 1.11 -44.69 -5.46
N LYS A 449 0.89 -44.11 -6.64
CA LYS A 449 0.50 -44.84 -7.86
C LYS A 449 1.72 -45.42 -8.57
N ILE A 450 1.70 -46.71 -8.91
CA ILE A 450 2.80 -47.39 -9.63
C ILE A 450 2.63 -47.17 -11.15
N VAL A 451 3.16 -46.04 -11.63
CA VAL A 451 2.94 -45.55 -13.01
C VAL A 451 3.53 -46.47 -14.07
N GLY A 452 4.73 -47.02 -13.83
CA GLY A 452 5.42 -47.86 -14.81
C GLY A 452 4.61 -49.09 -15.19
N ARG A 453 3.95 -49.73 -14.22
CA ARG A 453 3.09 -50.90 -14.45
C ARG A 453 1.86 -50.57 -15.30
N GLU A 454 1.27 -49.40 -15.11
CA GLU A 454 0.13 -48.94 -15.89
C GLU A 454 0.52 -48.60 -17.33
N ILE A 455 1.70 -47.99 -17.53
CA ILE A 455 2.27 -47.77 -18.87
C ILE A 455 2.48 -49.10 -19.59
N LEU A 456 3.07 -50.11 -18.93
CA LEU A 456 3.24 -51.44 -19.49
C LEU A 456 1.88 -52.10 -19.81
N GLN A 457 0.89 -51.95 -18.93
CA GLN A 457 -0.45 -52.53 -19.14
C GLN A 457 -1.14 -51.92 -20.35
N VAL A 458 -1.08 -50.59 -20.51
CA VAL A 458 -1.65 -49.87 -21.66
C VAL A 458 -0.94 -50.28 -22.96
N ALA A 459 0.38 -50.37 -22.93
CA ALA A 459 1.17 -50.77 -24.09
C ALA A 459 0.96 -52.24 -24.50
N HIS A 460 0.77 -53.16 -23.54
CA HIS A 460 0.54 -54.58 -23.82
C HIS A 460 -0.92 -54.92 -24.18
N GLY A 461 -1.88 -54.05 -23.83
CA GLY A 461 -3.29 -54.19 -24.17
C GLY A 461 -3.60 -53.75 -25.61
N ASP A 462 -4.01 -52.50 -25.77
CA ASP A 462 -4.44 -51.93 -27.06
C ASP A 462 -3.27 -51.46 -27.94
N GLY A 463 -2.04 -51.54 -27.43
CA GLY A 463 -0.82 -51.12 -28.12
C GLY A 463 -0.51 -49.63 -28.00
N PHE A 464 -1.45 -48.82 -27.51
CA PHE A 464 -1.26 -47.38 -27.23
C PHE A 464 -2.31 -46.85 -26.25
N GLY A 465 -2.05 -45.70 -25.61
CA GLY A 465 -3.04 -45.04 -24.76
C GLY A 465 -2.48 -43.92 -23.89
N TRP A 466 -3.35 -43.31 -23.08
CA TRP A 466 -3.00 -42.24 -22.15
C TRP A 466 -2.90 -42.77 -20.72
N VAL A 467 -1.89 -42.30 -19.96
CA VAL A 467 -1.70 -42.60 -18.54
C VAL A 467 -1.52 -41.29 -17.77
N ASP A 468 -2.24 -41.12 -16.67
CA ASP A 468 -2.20 -39.92 -15.81
C ASP A 468 -1.47 -40.24 -14.49
N TYR A 469 -0.53 -39.38 -14.06
CA TYR A 469 0.27 -39.55 -12.84
C TYR A 469 0.87 -38.24 -12.35
N LEU A 470 1.45 -38.20 -11.14
CA LEU A 470 2.19 -37.04 -10.63
C LEU A 470 3.68 -37.14 -10.97
N PHE A 471 4.29 -36.07 -11.47
CA PHE A 471 5.72 -36.09 -11.81
C PHE A 471 6.40 -34.73 -11.62
N ALA A 472 7.71 -34.75 -11.38
CA ALA A 472 8.50 -33.53 -11.26
C ALA A 472 8.64 -32.84 -12.62
N ASN A 473 8.13 -31.61 -12.76
CA ASN A 473 8.30 -30.81 -13.95
C ASN A 473 9.76 -30.30 -14.03
N PRO A 474 10.54 -30.65 -15.08
CA PRO A 474 11.95 -30.26 -15.20
C PRO A 474 12.18 -28.75 -15.27
N ARG A 475 11.17 -27.95 -15.63
CA ARG A 475 11.29 -26.49 -15.75
C ARG A 475 10.94 -25.77 -14.46
N THR A 476 9.90 -26.21 -13.75
CA THR A 476 9.44 -25.57 -12.50
C THR A 476 10.05 -26.19 -11.25
N GLY A 477 10.54 -27.43 -11.35
CA GLY A 477 11.05 -28.21 -10.22
C GLY A 477 9.97 -28.72 -9.26
N ARG A 478 8.68 -28.50 -9.58
CA ARG A 478 7.53 -28.87 -8.73
C ARG A 478 6.93 -30.20 -9.17
N ILE A 479 6.29 -30.90 -8.23
CA ILE A 479 5.47 -32.09 -8.55
C ILE A 479 4.13 -31.59 -9.08
N GLU A 480 3.83 -31.95 -10.32
CA GLU A 480 2.65 -31.50 -11.04
C GLU A 480 1.93 -32.72 -11.66
N PRO A 481 0.60 -32.68 -11.83
CA PRO A 481 -0.11 -33.71 -12.56
C PRO A 481 0.37 -33.77 -14.00
N LYS A 482 0.56 -34.97 -14.55
CA LYS A 482 1.09 -35.21 -15.89
C LYS A 482 0.26 -36.27 -16.60
N SER A 483 -0.09 -36.01 -17.86
CA SER A 483 -0.70 -36.99 -18.77
C SER A 483 0.32 -37.41 -19.81
N VAL A 484 0.55 -38.70 -19.99
CA VAL A 484 1.47 -39.24 -21.00
C VAL A 484 0.73 -40.10 -22.02
N TYR A 485 1.05 -39.92 -23.30
CA TYR A 485 0.62 -40.83 -24.35
C TYR A 485 1.76 -41.80 -24.66
N VAL A 486 1.46 -43.08 -24.72
CA VAL A 486 2.43 -44.15 -24.99
C VAL A 486 1.97 -45.03 -26.14
N GLU A 487 2.92 -45.58 -26.89
CA GLU A 487 2.69 -46.50 -28.00
C GLU A 487 3.80 -47.56 -28.08
N ALA A 488 3.40 -48.82 -28.25
CA ALA A 488 4.30 -49.95 -28.40
C ALA A 488 4.82 -50.06 -29.84
N VAL A 489 6.13 -50.24 -30.00
CA VAL A 489 6.78 -50.43 -31.30
C VAL A 489 8.02 -51.32 -31.13
N GLU A 490 8.12 -52.39 -31.94
CA GLU A 490 9.32 -53.25 -32.02
C GLU A 490 9.89 -53.72 -30.66
N GLY A 491 9.02 -54.05 -29.70
CA GLY A 491 9.43 -54.55 -28.37
C GLY A 491 9.81 -53.48 -27.35
N ILE A 492 9.65 -52.19 -27.70
CA ILE A 492 9.81 -51.05 -26.80
C ILE A 492 8.51 -50.24 -26.72
N ILE A 493 8.43 -49.35 -25.74
CA ILE A 493 7.32 -48.43 -25.54
C ILE A 493 7.87 -47.02 -25.65
N VAL A 494 7.27 -46.21 -26.52
CA VAL A 494 7.66 -44.82 -26.74
C VAL A 494 6.54 -43.93 -26.25
N GLY A 495 6.86 -42.84 -25.57
CA GLY A 495 5.85 -41.91 -25.10
C GLY A 495 6.32 -40.47 -24.99
N CYS A 496 5.37 -39.57 -24.86
CA CYS A 496 5.57 -38.15 -24.57
C CYS A 496 4.39 -37.67 -23.72
N GLY A 497 4.60 -36.70 -22.84
CA GLY A 497 3.57 -36.25 -21.91
C GLY A 497 3.56 -34.76 -21.69
N ILE A 498 2.43 -34.29 -21.16
CA ILE A 498 2.13 -32.89 -20.86
C ILE A 498 1.86 -32.73 -19.37
N TYR A 499 2.42 -31.69 -18.78
CA TYR A 499 2.07 -31.28 -17.42
C TYR A 499 0.73 -30.55 -17.45
N ARG A 500 -0.15 -30.91 -16.50
CA ARG A 500 -1.51 -30.40 -16.42
C ARG A 500 -1.56 -29.34 -15.33
N ASN A 501 -2.01 -28.15 -15.70
CA ASN A 501 -2.28 -27.09 -14.75
C ASN A 501 -3.72 -27.23 -14.23
N ASP A 502 -3.96 -28.27 -13.44
CA ASP A 502 -5.33 -28.65 -13.03
C ASP A 502 -5.92 -27.75 -11.93
N GLY A 503 -5.17 -26.79 -11.38
CA GLY A 503 -5.60 -25.99 -10.22
C GLY A 503 -5.88 -26.80 -8.94
N VAL A 504 -5.83 -28.13 -9.00
CA VAL A 504 -5.96 -29.03 -7.86
C VAL A 504 -4.64 -29.04 -7.08
N GLY A 505 -4.62 -28.23 -6.02
CA GLY A 505 -4.23 -28.65 -4.69
C GLY A 505 -2.75 -28.95 -4.43
N ASP A 506 -2.17 -28.08 -3.61
CA ASP A 506 -1.01 -28.28 -2.75
C ASP A 506 0.37 -28.55 -3.35
N VAL A 507 1.18 -27.51 -3.15
CA VAL A 507 2.64 -27.50 -3.08
C VAL A 507 3.13 -28.62 -2.16
N VAL A 508 3.39 -29.81 -2.69
CA VAL A 508 4.36 -30.71 -2.07
C VAL A 508 5.74 -30.26 -2.54
N GLN A 509 6.37 -29.36 -1.78
CA GLN A 509 7.81 -29.20 -1.89
C GLN A 509 8.45 -30.58 -1.66
N PRO A 510 9.44 -31.00 -2.47
CA PRO A 510 10.22 -32.16 -2.10
C PRO A 510 10.76 -31.89 -0.69
N ALA A 511 10.51 -32.80 0.24
CA ALA A 511 11.09 -32.74 1.57
C ALA A 511 12.57 -32.42 1.40
N ARG A 512 12.99 -31.22 1.86
CA ARG A 512 14.40 -30.86 1.88
C ARG A 512 15.12 -32.04 2.52
N ARG A 513 16.09 -32.62 1.81
CA ARG A 513 17.03 -33.56 2.44
C ARG A 513 17.45 -32.92 3.76
N PRO A 514 17.37 -33.63 4.91
CA PRO A 514 17.81 -33.06 6.16
C PRO A 514 19.24 -32.56 5.95
N GLN A 515 19.42 -31.25 6.02
CA GLN A 515 20.75 -30.69 6.07
C GLN A 515 21.43 -31.32 7.29
N PRO A 516 22.70 -31.76 7.19
CA PRO A 516 23.42 -32.19 8.36
C PRO A 516 23.39 -31.02 9.35
N VAL A 517 22.84 -31.27 10.53
CA VAL A 517 22.81 -30.34 11.65
C VAL A 517 24.25 -29.86 11.86
N ARG A 518 24.56 -28.63 11.42
CA ARG A 518 25.75 -27.94 11.87
C ARG A 518 25.51 -27.62 13.34
N SER A 519 26.22 -28.33 14.19
CA SER A 519 26.36 -28.03 15.60
C SER A 519 26.66 -26.55 15.78
N ALA A 520 25.77 -25.85 16.48
CA ALA A 520 26.01 -24.49 16.93
C ALA A 520 27.17 -24.50 17.94
N PRO A 521 28.19 -23.65 17.79
CA PRO A 521 29.16 -23.45 18.86
C PRO A 521 28.53 -22.61 19.95
N ALA A 522 28.40 -23.21 21.14
CA ALA A 522 28.03 -22.54 22.37
C ALA A 522 28.98 -21.37 22.66
N ARG A 523 28.46 -20.13 22.70
CA ARG A 523 29.12 -19.02 23.40
C ARG A 523 28.13 -18.04 24.01
N LEU A 524 28.17 -18.05 25.35
CA LEU A 524 28.23 -16.91 26.26
C LEU A 524 26.96 -16.10 26.53
N ALA A 525 26.34 -16.46 27.66
CA ALA A 525 25.61 -15.55 28.52
C ALA A 525 26.52 -14.41 29.01
N ARG A 526 26.07 -13.17 28.82
CA ARG A 526 26.35 -11.99 29.66
C ARG A 526 25.43 -10.85 29.25
N ALA A 527 24.37 -10.65 30.02
CA ALA A 527 23.76 -9.38 30.39
C ALA A 527 22.91 -9.64 31.64
#